data_AF-M4NGN7-F1
#
_entry.id   AF-M4NGN7-F1
#
_cell.length_a   1.000
_cell.length_b   1.000
_cell.length_c   1.000
_cell.angle_alpha   90.00
_cell.angle_beta   90.00
_cell.angle_gamma   90.00
#
_symmetry.space_group_name_H-M   'P 1'
#
loop_
_entity.id
_entity.type
_entity.pdbx_description
1 polymer ?
#
loop_
_entity_poly.entity_id
_entity_poly.type
_entity_poly.pdbx_seq_one_letter_code
_entity_poly.pdbx_strand_id
1 'polypeptide(L)'
;MGFFILLIVVVVLIVVVKKGMSGGGASMSAPPGFNPTFQLKNLIAIDMSQNILMTKDGVSGRVVYTKKANILRWNKFDNNGHFGVQIHVHDLDHPMILVSFGRNSRGAHLAREEWSSRLSTWVNNS
;
A
#
# COMPACT_ATOMS: atom_id res chain seq x y z
N MET A 1 -40.22 20.81 50.03
CA MET A 1 -40.70 20.57 48.65
C MET A 1 -39.90 21.46 47.72
N GLY A 2 -39.21 20.91 46.72
CA GLY A 2 -38.45 21.74 45.78
C GLY A 2 -37.38 21.00 44.99
N PHE A 3 -37.82 20.15 44.07
CA PHE A 3 -37.18 19.81 42.80
C PHE A 3 -35.74 19.27 42.76
N PHE A 4 -35.68 17.93 42.68
CA PHE A 4 -34.71 17.20 41.87
C PHE A 4 -34.67 17.79 40.45
N ILE A 5 -33.54 18.36 40.03
CA ILE A 5 -33.16 18.41 38.62
C ILE A 5 -31.78 17.78 38.48
N LEU A 6 -31.90 16.51 38.13
CA LEU A 6 -30.93 15.62 37.53
C LEU A 6 -30.16 16.32 36.40
N LEU A 7 -29.07 17.01 36.71
CA LEU A 7 -28.18 17.56 35.70
C LEU A 7 -27.20 16.44 35.30
N ILE A 8 -27.70 15.56 34.44
CA ILE A 8 -26.88 14.62 33.66
C ILE A 8 -25.95 15.50 32.83
N VAL A 9 -24.74 15.72 33.33
CA VAL A 9 -23.63 16.24 32.54
C VAL A 9 -23.26 15.13 31.56
N VAL A 10 -23.91 15.14 30.40
CA VAL A 10 -23.54 14.36 29.23
C VAL A 10 -22.15 14.85 28.81
N VAL A 11 -21.11 14.18 29.31
CA VAL A 11 -19.75 14.37 28.81
C VAL A 11 -19.72 13.75 27.41
N VAL A 12 -19.99 14.59 26.41
CA VAL A 12 -19.81 14.27 25.00
C VAL A 12 -18.32 14.08 24.77
N LEU A 13 -17.89 12.82 24.72
CA LEU A 13 -16.53 12.41 24.40
C LEU A 13 -16.33 12.60 22.89
N ILE A 14 -16.04 13.83 22.46
CA ILE A 14 -15.62 14.11 21.10
C ILE A 14 -14.19 13.59 20.95
N VAL A 15 -14.05 12.34 20.50
CA VAL A 15 -12.77 11.83 19.99
C VAL A 15 -12.52 12.53 18.65
N VAL A 16 -11.89 13.69 18.71
CA VAL A 16 -11.25 14.31 17.55
C VAL A 16 -10.06 13.42 17.18
N VAL A 17 -10.29 12.42 16.31
CA VAL A 17 -9.20 11.72 15.63
C VAL A 17 -8.50 12.78 14.78
N LYS A 18 -7.38 13.30 15.29
CA LYS A 18 -6.53 14.24 14.58
C LYS A 18 -6.07 13.58 13.29
N LYS A 19 -6.71 14.02 12.20
CA LYS A 19 -6.32 13.82 10.82
C LYS A 19 -4.94 14.44 10.60
N GLY A 20 -3.96 13.55 10.40
CA GLY A 20 -2.79 13.75 9.55
C GLY A 20 -1.77 14.81 9.97
N MET A 21 -0.59 14.34 10.41
CA MET A 21 0.66 15.01 10.09
C MET A 21 1.65 13.99 9.52
N SER A 22 2.01 14.24 8.26
CA SER A 22 3.04 13.61 7.47
C SER A 22 4.43 13.78 8.07
N GLY A 23 5.24 12.71 8.08
CA GLY A 23 6.68 12.85 8.24
C GLY A 23 7.35 11.59 8.75
N GLY A 24 8.26 11.02 7.96
CA GLY A 24 9.11 9.90 8.36
C GLY A 24 8.59 8.56 7.89
N GLY A 25 8.85 8.23 6.63
CA GLY A 25 8.67 6.87 6.12
C GLY A 25 9.54 5.93 6.95
N ALA A 26 8.94 5.23 7.91
CA ALA A 26 9.57 4.12 8.58
C ALA A 26 10.01 3.15 7.48
N SER A 27 11.31 3.12 7.21
CA SER A 27 11.89 2.12 6.34
C SER A 27 11.76 0.79 7.08
N MET A 28 10.65 0.08 6.85
CA MET A 28 10.48 -1.26 7.40
C MET A 28 11.49 -2.18 6.72
N SER A 29 12.31 -2.85 7.50
CA SER A 29 13.14 -3.94 6.98
C SER A 29 12.23 -5.01 6.38
N ALA A 30 12.71 -5.65 5.31
CA ALA A 30 12.06 -6.85 4.79
C ALA A 30 11.83 -7.86 5.93
N PRO A 31 10.70 -8.59 5.95
CA PRO A 31 10.43 -9.60 6.96
C PRO A 31 11.55 -10.63 7.05
N PRO A 32 11.75 -11.27 8.22
CA PRO A 32 12.69 -12.37 8.35
C PRO A 32 12.42 -13.45 7.28
N GLY A 33 13.47 -13.83 6.53
CA GLY A 33 13.38 -14.82 5.47
C GLY A 33 12.84 -14.33 4.12
N PHE A 34 12.45 -13.06 4.00
CA PHE A 34 12.15 -12.41 2.72
C PHE A 34 13.37 -11.60 2.29
N ASN A 35 14.02 -11.96 1.19
CA ASN A 35 15.20 -11.28 0.71
C ASN A 35 14.95 -10.72 -0.70
N PRO A 36 14.33 -9.53 -0.79
CA PRO A 36 13.90 -9.00 -2.07
C PRO A 36 15.09 -8.70 -2.96
N THR A 37 15.03 -9.17 -4.20
CA THR A 37 15.96 -8.74 -5.25
C THR A 37 15.70 -7.28 -5.62
N PHE A 38 14.44 -6.85 -5.60
CA PHE A 38 14.03 -5.49 -5.93
C PHE A 38 13.15 -4.93 -4.83
N GLN A 39 13.37 -3.66 -4.46
CA GLN A 39 12.63 -3.02 -3.37
C GLN A 39 12.59 -1.50 -3.58
N LEU A 40 11.41 -0.91 -3.36
CA LEU A 40 11.23 0.54 -3.39
C LEU A 40 10.50 1.01 -2.15
N LYS A 41 11.21 1.76 -1.28
CA LYS A 41 10.66 2.44 -0.09
C LYS A 41 9.72 1.57 0.76
N ASN A 42 9.87 0.24 0.73
CA ASN A 42 8.99 -0.73 1.38
C ASN A 42 7.53 -0.68 0.94
N LEU A 43 7.25 -0.04 -0.20
CA LEU A 43 5.93 0.00 -0.83
C LEU A 43 5.69 -1.23 -1.70
N ILE A 44 6.76 -1.70 -2.34
CA ILE A 44 6.72 -2.85 -3.23
C ILE A 44 8.10 -3.49 -3.28
N ALA A 45 8.11 -4.82 -3.29
CA ALA A 45 9.32 -5.61 -3.35
C ALA A 45 9.08 -6.97 -4.01
N ILE A 46 10.04 -7.46 -4.78
CA ILE A 46 10.01 -8.79 -5.42
C ILE A 46 11.14 -9.63 -4.85
N ASP A 47 10.81 -10.77 -4.27
CA ASP A 47 11.76 -11.84 -3.99
C ASP A 47 11.70 -12.86 -5.15
N MET A 48 12.73 -12.84 -5.99
CA MET A 48 12.81 -13.75 -7.14
C MET A 48 13.05 -15.20 -6.72
N SER A 49 13.70 -15.44 -5.57
CA SER A 49 14.00 -16.79 -5.10
C SER A 49 12.72 -17.51 -4.62
N GLN A 50 11.84 -16.76 -3.97
CA GLN A 50 10.57 -17.28 -3.44
C GLN A 50 9.38 -17.10 -4.40
N ASN A 51 9.57 -16.33 -5.49
CA ASN A 51 8.49 -15.90 -6.38
C ASN A 51 7.34 -15.21 -5.63
N ILE A 52 7.68 -14.29 -4.73
CA ILE A 52 6.72 -13.54 -3.92
C ILE A 52 6.87 -12.04 -4.20
N LEU A 53 5.73 -11.38 -4.42
CA LEU A 53 5.58 -9.94 -4.42
C LEU A 53 5.09 -9.48 -3.05
N MET A 54 5.85 -8.63 -2.39
CA MET A 54 5.39 -7.87 -1.23
C MET A 54 4.91 -6.50 -1.69
N THR A 55 3.77 -6.07 -1.17
CA THR A 55 3.25 -4.72 -1.36
C THR A 55 2.80 -4.15 -0.02
N LYS A 56 2.88 -2.83 0.10
CA LYS A 56 2.36 -2.09 1.24
C LYS A 56 1.42 -1.02 0.74
N ASP A 57 0.19 -1.06 1.23
CA ASP A 57 -0.78 -0.02 0.97
C ASP A 57 -0.36 1.27 1.66
N GLY A 58 -0.31 2.36 0.88
CA GLY A 58 0.16 3.66 1.36
C GLY A 58 -0.80 4.35 2.34
N VAL A 59 -2.07 3.92 2.37
CA VAL A 59 -3.13 4.55 3.17
C VAL A 59 -3.31 3.82 4.50
N SER A 60 -3.56 2.52 4.45
CA SER A 60 -3.78 1.64 5.60
C SER A 60 -2.49 1.11 6.22
N GLY A 61 -1.38 1.15 5.49
CA GLY A 61 -0.12 0.53 5.89
C GLY A 61 -0.13 -1.01 5.83
N ARG A 62 -1.23 -1.63 5.38
CA ARG A 62 -1.37 -3.07 5.25
C ARG A 62 -0.32 -3.62 4.31
N VAL A 63 0.33 -4.71 4.72
CA VAL A 63 1.28 -5.45 3.91
C VAL A 63 0.61 -6.70 3.34
N VAL A 64 0.80 -6.96 2.06
CA VAL A 64 0.26 -8.13 1.36
C VAL A 64 1.40 -8.85 0.64
N TYR A 65 1.45 -10.17 0.80
CA TYR A 65 2.34 -11.07 0.09
C TYR A 65 1.55 -11.85 -0.95
N THR A 66 1.97 -11.72 -2.20
CA THR A 66 1.30 -12.35 -3.34
C THR A 66 2.28 -13.26 -4.05
N LYS A 67 1.96 -14.55 -4.13
CA LYS A 67 2.73 -15.48 -4.97
C LYS A 67 2.57 -15.08 -6.43
N LYS A 68 3.65 -15.16 -7.23
CA LYS A 68 3.62 -14.90 -8.68
C LYS A 68 2.46 -15.61 -9.37
N ALA A 69 2.23 -16.88 -9.04
CA ALA A 69 1.15 -17.70 -9.61
C ALA A 69 -0.28 -17.15 -9.37
N ASN A 70 -0.45 -16.29 -8.36
CA ASN A 70 -1.74 -15.67 -8.06
C ASN A 70 -1.91 -14.31 -8.75
N ILE A 71 -0.89 -13.80 -9.44
CA ILE A 71 -0.94 -12.54 -10.17
C ILE A 71 -1.51 -12.82 -11.57
N LEU A 72 -2.66 -12.23 -11.85
CA LEU A 72 -3.34 -12.36 -13.14
C LEU A 72 -2.76 -11.42 -14.19
N ARG A 73 -2.55 -10.17 -13.78
CA ARG A 73 -2.01 -9.09 -14.61
C ARG A 73 -1.63 -7.91 -13.73
N TRP A 74 -0.95 -6.93 -14.29
CA TRP A 74 -0.73 -5.64 -13.65
C TRP A 74 -0.87 -4.52 -14.69
N ASN A 75 -1.16 -3.31 -14.23
CA ASN A 75 -1.30 -2.13 -15.06
C ASN A 75 -0.60 -0.94 -14.41
N LYS A 76 -0.08 -0.03 -15.24
CA LYS A 76 0.22 1.33 -14.77
C LYS A 76 -1.10 2.03 -14.47
N PHE A 77 -1.12 2.85 -13.41
CA PHE A 77 -2.22 3.77 -13.20
C PHE A 77 -1.74 5.21 -13.06
N ASP A 78 -2.62 6.11 -13.48
CA ASP A 78 -2.58 7.53 -13.20
C ASP A 78 -3.99 7.93 -12.77
N ASN A 79 -4.13 8.40 -11.54
CA ASN A 79 -5.42 8.81 -11.00
C ASN A 79 -5.27 10.11 -10.23
N ASN A 80 -5.95 11.17 -10.68
CA ASN A 80 -5.93 12.49 -10.04
C ASN A 80 -4.51 13.01 -9.75
N GLY A 81 -3.58 12.77 -10.68
CA GLY A 81 -2.19 13.15 -10.52
C GLY A 81 -1.45 12.32 -9.47
N HIS A 82 -1.84 11.06 -9.26
CA HIS A 82 -1.06 10.08 -8.51
C HIS A 82 -0.59 8.96 -9.44
N PHE A 83 0.70 8.66 -9.40
CA PHE A 83 1.30 7.59 -10.18
C PHE A 83 1.44 6.31 -9.35
N GLY A 84 1.26 5.17 -10.00
CA GLY A 84 1.51 3.89 -9.38
C GLY A 84 1.23 2.71 -10.29
N VAL A 85 1.14 1.53 -9.68
CA VAL A 85 0.75 0.28 -10.34
C VAL A 85 -0.44 -0.38 -9.64
N GLN A 86 -1.27 -1.03 -10.43
CA GLN A 86 -2.37 -1.87 -9.99
C GLN A 86 -2.03 -3.32 -10.31
N ILE A 87 -2.08 -4.20 -9.33
CA ILE A 87 -1.81 -5.63 -9.49
C ILE A 87 -3.12 -6.36 -9.28
N HIS A 88 -3.58 -7.10 -10.29
CA HIS A 88 -4.76 -7.92 -10.20
C HIS A 88 -4.38 -9.33 -9.77
N VAL A 89 -5.10 -9.86 -8.80
CA VAL A 89 -4.81 -11.15 -8.19
C VAL A 89 -6.04 -12.07 -8.22
N HIS A 90 -5.82 -13.37 -8.05
CA HIS A 90 -6.86 -14.40 -8.00
C HIS A 90 -7.71 -14.38 -6.70
N ASP A 91 -7.41 -13.51 -5.74
CA ASP A 91 -8.17 -13.32 -4.51
C ASP A 91 -9.48 -12.55 -4.79
N LEU A 92 -10.63 -13.19 -4.54
CA LEU A 92 -11.94 -12.59 -4.83
C LEU A 92 -12.36 -11.52 -3.81
N ASP A 93 -11.83 -11.57 -2.58
CA ASP A 93 -12.13 -10.57 -1.56
C ASP A 93 -11.29 -9.30 -1.79
N HIS A 94 -10.08 -9.46 -2.33
CA HIS A 94 -9.15 -8.37 -2.63
C HIS A 94 -8.57 -8.51 -4.04
N PRO A 95 -9.38 -8.34 -5.10
CA PRO A 95 -8.99 -8.64 -6.48
C PRO A 95 -7.95 -7.68 -7.07
N MET A 96 -7.66 -6.58 -6.37
CA MET A 96 -6.74 -5.55 -6.81
C MET A 96 -5.92 -5.00 -5.65
N ILE A 97 -4.60 -4.95 -5.86
CA ILE A 97 -3.64 -4.31 -4.97
C ILE A 97 -3.15 -3.03 -5.65
N LEU A 98 -3.28 -1.90 -4.95
CA LEU A 98 -2.82 -0.59 -5.43
C LEU A 98 -1.50 -0.23 -4.75
N VAL A 99 -0.47 0.06 -5.54
CA VAL A 99 0.79 0.62 -5.03
C VAL A 99 0.97 2.03 -5.60
N SER A 100 0.80 3.05 -4.77
CA SER A 100 1.03 4.45 -5.15
C SER A 100 2.46 4.88 -4.86
N PHE A 101 3.12 5.50 -5.83
CA PHE A 101 4.45 6.11 -5.68
C PHE A 101 4.39 7.60 -5.32
N GLY A 102 3.19 8.14 -5.14
CA GLY A 102 2.95 9.53 -4.76
C GLY A 102 2.39 10.38 -5.90
N ARG A 103 2.40 11.70 -5.67
CA ARG A 103 1.86 12.70 -6.61
C ARG A 103 2.72 12.86 -7.86
N ASN A 104 2.10 13.40 -8.91
CA ASN A 104 2.66 13.69 -10.22
C ASN A 104 3.94 14.50 -10.07
N SER A 105 5.03 13.77 -10.04
CA SER A 105 6.38 14.24 -9.83
C SER A 105 7.28 13.36 -10.65
N ARG A 106 8.41 13.92 -11.10
CA ARG A 106 9.39 13.17 -11.88
C ARG A 106 9.83 11.90 -11.15
N GLY A 107 10.01 11.95 -9.83
CA GLY A 107 10.36 10.78 -9.02
C GLY A 107 9.28 9.69 -9.03
N ALA A 108 8.01 10.05 -8.86
CA ALA A 108 6.92 9.07 -8.90
C ALA A 108 6.71 8.49 -10.31
N HIS A 109 6.94 9.29 -11.36
CA HIS A 109 6.90 8.82 -12.74
C HIS A 109 8.00 7.80 -13.02
N LEU A 110 9.25 8.13 -12.65
CA LEU A 110 10.40 7.23 -12.83
C LEU A 110 10.22 5.92 -12.05
N ALA A 111 9.75 6.00 -10.80
CA ALA A 111 9.40 4.83 -10.02
C ALA A 111 8.34 3.96 -10.70
N ARG A 112 7.30 4.58 -11.28
CA ARG A 112 6.26 3.85 -12.02
C ARG A 112 6.82 3.13 -13.24
N GLU A 113 7.64 3.79 -14.05
CA GLU A 113 8.21 3.16 -15.24
C GLU A 113 9.22 2.06 -14.88
N GLU A 114 10.02 2.26 -13.84
CA GLU A 114 10.92 1.23 -13.32
C GLU A 114 10.14 0.00 -12.86
N TRP A 115 9.11 0.18 -12.03
CA TRP A 115 8.31 -0.94 -11.52
C TRP A 115 7.45 -1.59 -12.57
N SER A 116 6.99 -0.82 -13.57
CA SER A 116 6.34 -1.35 -14.77
C SER A 116 7.29 -2.30 -15.50
N SER A 117 8.55 -1.93 -15.70
CA SER A 117 9.53 -2.80 -16.35
C SER A 117 9.82 -4.05 -15.53
N ARG A 118 10.06 -3.90 -14.22
CA ARG A 118 10.32 -5.04 -13.31
C ARG A 118 9.16 -6.03 -13.27
N LEU A 119 7.91 -5.54 -13.18
CA LEU A 119 6.72 -6.38 -13.16
C LEU A 119 6.49 -7.06 -14.51
N SER A 120 6.68 -6.36 -15.65
CA SER A 120 6.67 -7.00 -16.97
C SER A 120 7.64 -8.17 -17.02
N THR A 121 8.91 -7.93 -16.69
CA THR A 121 9.96 -8.94 -16.76
C THR A 121 9.65 -10.11 -15.82
N TRP A 122 9.29 -9.83 -14.57
CA TRP A 122 9.09 -10.88 -13.58
C TRP A 122 7.81 -11.69 -13.78
N VAL A 123 6.69 -11.05 -14.11
CA VAL A 123 5.40 -11.74 -14.32
C VAL A 123 5.43 -12.53 -15.64
N ASN A 124 6.02 -11.99 -16.70
CA ASN A 124 5.94 -12.59 -18.04
C ASN A 124 7.09 -13.57 -18.35
N ASN A 125 8.26 -13.45 -17.72
CA ASN A 125 9.30 -14.46 -17.89
C ASN A 125 8.91 -15.69 -17.08
N SER A 126 8.55 -16.76 -17.78
CA SER A 126 8.19 -18.07 -17.23
C SER A 126 9.44 -18.92 -17.06
#